data_AF-A0A564TXE8-F1
#
_entry.id   AF-A0A564TXE8-F1
#
_cell.length_a   1.000
_cell.length_b   1.000
_cell.length_c   1.000
_cell.angle_alpha   90.00
_cell.angle_beta   90.00
_cell.angle_gamma   90.00
#
_symmetry.space_group_name_H-M   'P 1'
#
loop_
_entity.id
_entity.type
_entity.pdbx_description
1 polymer ?
#
loop_
_entity_poly.entity_id
_entity_poly.type
_entity_poly.pdbx_seq_one_letter_code
_entity_poly.pdbx_strand_id
1 'polypeptide(L)'
;MTIKEIRIQTGLSRKEFCERFSIPLRTMEEWEAGRRKPPEYIPRMLAYYVQILYKEQKKDNKIIMDPDGRKIVLVNEIRFKGKRKINWKEVKEYLTRYIGNCYEIESAAEKIYIGNEFPEEFTESESRKALMGANAKAKANSATIIPELIQIAENPQYEKNRDEAGKHIKNAKNGWYRYDVRFAMPVYDEEILVRYNIYKAKLLINHASNGKKYLYDILSIKKETSKPQQ
;
A
#
# COMPACT_ATOMS: atom_id res chain seq x y z
N MET A 1 -16.05 23.83 0.82
CA MET A 1 -15.14 23.90 -0.33
C MET A 1 -15.78 24.70 -1.45
N THR A 2 -15.01 25.58 -2.07
CA THR A 2 -15.42 26.28 -3.29
C THR A 2 -15.25 25.38 -4.52
N ILE A 3 -15.94 25.70 -5.61
CA ILE A 3 -15.80 24.98 -6.89
C ILE A 3 -14.35 24.99 -7.40
N LYS A 4 -13.63 26.09 -7.18
CA LYS A 4 -12.23 26.24 -7.55
C LYS A 4 -11.33 25.29 -6.76
N GLU A 5 -11.51 25.18 -5.45
CA GLU A 5 -10.79 24.22 -4.60
C GLU A 5 -11.03 22.78 -5.04
N ILE A 6 -12.29 22.42 -5.31
CA ILE A 6 -12.66 21.08 -5.77
C ILE A 6 -11.92 20.72 -7.07
N ARG A 7 -11.88 21.63 -8.05
CA ARG A 7 -11.13 21.39 -9.29
C ARG A 7 -9.63 21.30 -9.04
N ILE A 8 -9.04 22.22 -8.28
CA ILE A 8 -7.59 22.21 -8.01
C ILE A 8 -7.17 20.89 -7.37
N GLN A 9 -7.99 20.33 -6.47
CA GLN A 9 -7.74 19.02 -5.86
C GLN A 9 -7.62 17.88 -6.89
N THR A 10 -8.34 17.98 -8.02
CA THR A 10 -8.25 16.97 -9.10
C THR A 10 -6.96 17.02 -9.90
N GLY A 11 -6.21 18.13 -9.86
CA GLY A 11 -5.08 18.38 -10.75
C GLY A 11 -5.47 18.65 -12.21
N LEU A 12 -6.77 18.67 -12.54
CA LEU A 12 -7.27 18.90 -13.90
C LEU A 12 -7.28 20.39 -14.27
N SER A 13 -7.01 20.67 -15.54
CA SER A 13 -7.33 21.96 -16.15
C SER A 13 -8.84 22.22 -16.11
N ARG A 14 -9.26 23.48 -16.31
CA ARG A 14 -10.69 23.81 -16.39
C ARG A 14 -11.40 23.01 -17.47
N LYS A 15 -10.76 22.89 -18.65
CA LYS A 15 -11.32 22.19 -19.80
C LYS A 15 -11.58 20.71 -19.48
N GLU A 16 -10.56 20.01 -18.95
CA GLU A 16 -10.67 18.60 -18.58
C GLU A 16 -11.71 18.36 -17.47
N PHE A 17 -11.77 19.25 -16.47
CA PHE A 17 -12.77 19.15 -15.40
C PHE A 17 -14.20 19.35 -15.96
N CYS A 18 -14.37 20.32 -16.85
CA CYS A 18 -15.64 20.61 -17.51
C CYS A 18 -16.12 19.44 -18.37
N GLU A 19 -15.24 18.87 -19.19
CA GLU A 19 -15.51 17.67 -19.99
C GLU A 19 -15.91 16.50 -19.10
N ARG A 20 -15.17 16.26 -18.01
CA ARG A 20 -15.39 15.14 -17.10
C ARG A 20 -16.72 15.19 -16.36
N PHE A 21 -17.12 16.36 -15.89
CA PHE A 21 -18.36 16.54 -15.11
C PHE A 21 -19.53 17.07 -15.95
N SER A 22 -19.36 17.15 -17.28
CA SER A 22 -20.36 17.68 -18.21
C SER A 22 -20.84 19.09 -17.82
N ILE A 23 -19.90 19.96 -17.45
CA ILE A 23 -20.16 21.37 -17.10
C ILE A 23 -19.68 22.24 -18.26
N PRO A 24 -20.49 23.19 -18.78
CA PRO A 24 -20.01 24.13 -19.79
C PRO A 24 -18.86 24.99 -19.25
N LEU A 25 -17.79 25.15 -20.03
CA LEU A 25 -16.58 25.88 -19.61
C LEU A 25 -16.89 27.30 -19.10
N ARG A 26 -17.75 28.02 -19.81
CA ARG A 26 -18.20 29.37 -19.42
C ARG A 26 -18.88 29.40 -18.05
N THR A 27 -19.69 28.39 -17.74
CA THR A 27 -20.36 28.24 -16.43
C THR A 27 -19.32 28.06 -15.33
N MET A 28 -18.33 27.21 -15.55
CA MET A 28 -17.24 26.99 -14.60
C MET A 28 -16.42 28.27 -14.35
N GLU A 29 -16.11 29.03 -15.39
CA GLU A 29 -15.39 30.31 -15.29
C GLU A 29 -16.19 31.36 -14.52
N GLU A 30 -17.50 31.47 -14.75
CA GLU A 30 -18.38 32.38 -14.02
C GLU A 30 -18.51 32.00 -12.53
N TRP A 31 -18.52 30.71 -12.21
CA TRP A 31 -18.51 30.21 -10.83
C TRP A 31 -17.18 30.49 -10.12
N GLU A 32 -16.04 30.17 -10.75
CA GLU A 32 -14.73 30.41 -10.14
C GLU A 32 -14.40 31.90 -9.99
N ALA A 33 -14.91 32.76 -10.88
CA ALA A 33 -14.76 34.21 -10.80
C ALA A 33 -15.74 34.87 -9.82
N GLY A 34 -16.67 34.11 -9.22
CA GLY A 34 -17.70 34.64 -8.32
C GLY A 34 -18.79 35.47 -9.00
N ARG A 35 -18.81 35.53 -10.35
CA ARG A 35 -19.84 36.24 -11.11
C ARG A 35 -21.21 35.56 -11.03
N ARG A 36 -21.23 34.25 -10.83
CA ARG A 36 -22.43 33.47 -10.54
C ARG A 36 -22.21 32.53 -9.37
N LYS A 37 -23.23 32.37 -8.52
CA LYS A 37 -23.23 31.35 -7.47
C LYS A 37 -23.89 30.07 -8.00
N PRO A 38 -23.22 28.91 -7.92
CA PRO A 38 -23.87 27.65 -8.25
C PRO A 38 -25.00 27.35 -7.25
N PRO A 39 -26.02 26.56 -7.64
CA PRO A 39 -26.93 25.95 -6.68
C PRO A 39 -26.17 25.24 -5.56
N GLU A 40 -26.67 25.30 -4.33
CA GLU A 40 -25.94 24.87 -3.13
C GLU A 40 -25.54 23.38 -3.15
N TYR A 41 -26.32 22.54 -3.85
CA TYR A 41 -26.03 21.11 -3.98
C TYR A 41 -24.85 20.82 -4.92
N ILE A 42 -24.54 21.70 -5.88
CA ILE A 42 -23.52 21.44 -6.91
C ILE A 42 -22.12 21.32 -6.30
N PRO A 43 -21.63 22.24 -5.44
CA PRO A 43 -20.35 22.06 -4.76
C PRO A 43 -20.30 20.78 -3.91
N ARG A 44 -21.39 20.43 -3.19
CA ARG A 44 -21.44 19.20 -2.39
C ARG A 44 -21.33 17.95 -3.27
N MET A 45 -22.09 17.90 -4.36
CA MET A 45 -22.12 16.79 -5.30
C MET A 45 -20.77 16.62 -6.02
N LEU A 46 -20.17 17.70 -6.50
CA LEU A 46 -18.87 17.65 -7.17
C LEU A 46 -17.76 17.24 -6.21
N ALA A 47 -17.75 17.72 -4.97
CA ALA A 47 -16.80 17.28 -3.96
C ALA A 47 -16.93 15.77 -3.69
N TYR A 48 -18.15 15.25 -3.61
CA TYR A 48 -18.43 13.83 -3.43
C TYR A 48 -17.93 12.98 -4.61
N TYR A 49 -18.26 13.36 -5.85
CA TYR A 49 -17.79 12.63 -7.03
C TYR A 49 -16.27 12.69 -7.19
N VAL A 50 -15.66 13.86 -6.97
CA VAL A 50 -14.20 13.99 -6.96
C VAL A 50 -13.59 13.06 -5.93
N GLN A 51 -14.13 12.96 -4.71
CA GLN A 51 -13.65 12.01 -3.71
C GLN A 51 -13.76 10.55 -4.14
N ILE A 52 -14.85 10.15 -4.79
CA ILE A 52 -15.01 8.77 -5.32
C ILE A 52 -13.98 8.51 -6.41
N LEU A 53 -13.88 9.39 -7.40
CA LEU A 53 -12.97 9.25 -8.53
C LEU A 53 -11.50 9.23 -8.07
N TYR A 54 -11.15 10.04 -7.07
CA TYR A 54 -9.82 10.02 -6.47
C TYR A 54 -9.54 8.69 -5.74
N LYS A 55 -10.54 8.16 -5.02
CA LYS A 55 -10.44 6.85 -4.38
C LYS A 55 -10.30 5.72 -5.39
N GLU A 56 -10.94 5.83 -6.56
CA GLU A 56 -10.82 4.86 -7.66
C GLU A 56 -9.48 4.97 -8.39
N GLN A 57 -9.00 6.16 -8.73
CA GLN A 57 -7.66 6.34 -9.33
C GLN A 57 -6.54 5.89 -8.38
N LYS A 58 -6.67 6.14 -7.08
CA LYS A 58 -5.77 5.56 -6.05
C LYS A 58 -5.89 4.05 -5.93
N LYS A 59 -6.96 3.41 -6.39
CA LYS A 59 -7.03 1.94 -6.43
C LYS A 59 -6.26 1.38 -7.63
N ASP A 60 -6.30 2.05 -8.78
CA ASP A 60 -5.73 1.52 -10.03
C ASP A 60 -4.21 1.75 -10.19
N ASN A 61 -3.64 2.83 -9.65
CA ASN A 61 -2.20 3.14 -9.82
C ASN A 61 -1.39 2.92 -8.52
N LYS A 62 -1.40 1.70 -7.97
CA LYS A 62 -0.61 1.37 -6.78
C LYS A 62 0.81 0.91 -7.08
N ILE A 63 1.13 0.47 -8.29
CA ILE A 63 2.47 -0.02 -8.64
C ILE A 63 3.08 0.99 -9.62
N ILE A 64 4.26 1.50 -9.28
CA ILE A 64 5.07 2.36 -10.14
C ILE A 64 6.41 1.68 -10.44
N MET A 65 7.16 2.20 -11.41
CA MET A 65 8.54 1.78 -11.67
C MET A 65 9.49 2.94 -11.33
N ASP A 66 10.65 2.60 -10.76
CA ASP A 66 11.75 3.55 -10.65
C ASP A 66 12.51 3.67 -12.00
N PRO A 67 13.49 4.60 -12.11
CA PRO A 67 14.26 4.77 -13.34
C PRO A 67 15.05 3.52 -13.77
N ASP A 68 15.34 2.60 -12.85
CA ASP A 68 16.01 1.32 -13.14
C ASP A 68 15.00 0.23 -13.57
N GLY A 69 13.71 0.56 -13.72
CA GLY A 69 12.65 -0.38 -14.07
C GLY A 69 12.17 -1.25 -12.91
N ARG A 70 12.60 -0.99 -11.66
CA ARG A 70 12.18 -1.77 -10.49
C ARG A 70 10.81 -1.34 -10.01
N LYS A 71 9.94 -2.32 -9.76
CA LYS A 71 8.57 -2.06 -9.27
C LYS A 71 8.58 -1.59 -7.81
N ILE A 72 7.73 -0.62 -7.50
CA ILE A 72 7.52 -0.07 -6.16
C ILE A 72 6.02 0.05 -5.92
N VAL A 73 5.53 -0.48 -4.81
CA VAL A 73 4.13 -0.33 -4.40
C VAL A 73 3.92 0.95 -3.60
N LEU A 74 2.98 1.79 -3.99
CA LEU A 74 2.59 3.00 -3.27
C LEU A 74 1.61 2.69 -2.13
N VAL A 75 1.96 3.12 -0.93
CA VAL A 75 1.01 3.20 0.18
C VAL A 75 0.22 4.48 0.02
N ASN A 76 -0.99 4.39 -0.53
CA ASN A 76 -1.76 5.59 -0.89
C ASN A 76 -2.35 6.36 0.30
N GLU A 77 -2.62 5.68 1.41
CA GLU A 77 -3.09 6.29 2.65
C GLU A 77 -2.41 5.63 3.85
N ILE A 78 -1.91 6.47 4.75
CA ILE A 78 -1.39 5.99 6.04
C ILE A 78 -2.58 5.68 6.93
N ARG A 79 -2.99 4.41 6.96
CA ARG A 79 -4.08 3.95 7.81
C ARG A 79 -3.67 3.90 9.28
N PHE A 80 -2.55 3.23 9.56
CA PHE A 80 -2.09 3.03 10.92
C PHE A 80 -1.19 4.19 11.34
N LYS A 81 -1.82 5.23 11.89
CA LYS A 81 -1.16 6.43 12.42
C LYS A 81 -1.09 6.33 13.94
N GLY A 82 0.11 6.13 14.50
CA GLY A 82 0.34 6.27 15.93
C GLY A 82 0.96 7.63 16.25
N LYS A 83 0.35 8.43 17.14
CA LYS A 83 0.98 9.68 17.65
C LYS A 83 2.22 9.39 18.52
N ARG A 84 2.28 8.20 19.15
CA ARG A 84 3.41 7.71 19.96
C ARG A 84 3.83 6.27 19.64
N LYS A 85 2.88 5.33 19.52
CA LYS A 85 3.13 3.90 19.19
C LYS A 85 2.02 3.37 18.27
N ILE A 86 2.35 2.38 17.44
CA ILE A 86 1.38 1.67 16.58
C ILE A 86 0.48 0.77 17.44
N ASN A 87 -0.83 0.79 17.17
CA ASN A 87 -1.77 -0.18 17.71
C ASN A 87 -1.72 -1.48 16.88
N TRP A 88 -0.87 -2.42 17.29
CA TRP A 88 -0.68 -3.68 16.57
C TRP A 88 -1.91 -4.60 16.59
N LYS A 89 -2.81 -4.45 17.57
CA LYS A 89 -4.09 -5.18 17.59
C LYS A 89 -4.96 -4.78 16.41
N GLU A 90 -5.04 -3.49 16.10
CA GLU A 90 -5.77 -2.99 14.93
C GLU A 90 -5.15 -3.47 13.61
N VAL A 91 -3.82 -3.54 13.53
CA VAL A 91 -3.13 -4.10 12.35
C VAL A 91 -3.46 -5.58 12.19
N LYS A 92 -3.47 -6.35 13.28
CA LYS A 92 -3.80 -7.78 13.29
C LYS A 92 -5.24 -8.01 12.81
N GLU A 93 -6.19 -7.27 13.38
CA GLU A 93 -7.60 -7.27 12.98
C GLU A 93 -7.79 -6.86 11.52
N TYR A 94 -6.98 -5.92 11.01
CA TYR A 94 -7.03 -5.56 9.60
C TYR A 94 -6.61 -6.74 8.71
N LEU A 95 -5.53 -7.44 9.06
CA LEU A 95 -4.96 -8.51 8.26
C LEU A 95 -5.86 -9.74 8.14
N THR A 96 -6.77 -9.98 9.09
CA THR A 96 -7.71 -11.12 9.03
C THR A 96 -8.58 -11.09 7.79
N ARG A 97 -8.84 -9.91 7.20
CA ARG A 97 -9.62 -9.75 5.95
C ARG A 97 -9.02 -10.50 4.75
N TYR A 98 -7.72 -10.78 4.80
CA TYR A 98 -7.02 -11.44 3.71
C TYR A 98 -6.99 -12.96 3.85
N ILE A 99 -7.33 -13.49 5.03
CA ILE A 99 -7.31 -14.94 5.28
C ILE A 99 -8.21 -15.66 4.26
N GLY A 100 -7.67 -16.72 3.67
CA GLY A 100 -8.35 -17.52 2.67
C GLY A 100 -8.17 -17.00 1.23
N ASN A 101 -7.70 -15.76 1.05
CA ASN A 101 -7.39 -15.23 -0.27
C ASN A 101 -6.09 -15.84 -0.83
N CYS A 102 -5.96 -15.73 -2.15
CA CYS A 102 -4.77 -16.11 -2.90
C CYS A 102 -4.43 -14.97 -3.86
N TYR A 103 -3.15 -14.66 -3.97
CA TYR A 103 -2.61 -13.69 -4.92
C TYR A 103 -1.52 -14.37 -5.74
N GLU A 104 -1.11 -13.72 -6.83
CA GLU A 104 -0.15 -14.28 -7.77
C GLU A 104 1.05 -13.36 -7.91
N ILE A 105 2.25 -13.94 -7.91
CA ILE A 105 3.48 -13.25 -8.30
C ILE A 105 3.49 -13.15 -9.82
N GLU A 106 3.39 -11.94 -10.36
CA GLU A 106 3.17 -11.71 -11.79
C GLU A 106 4.30 -12.26 -12.67
N SER A 107 5.56 -12.13 -12.23
CA SER A 107 6.72 -12.55 -13.01
C SER A 107 6.92 -14.07 -13.07
N ALA A 108 6.28 -14.83 -12.17
CA ALA A 108 6.50 -16.27 -12.03
C ALA A 108 5.20 -17.09 -12.14
N ALA A 109 4.05 -16.44 -12.29
CA ALA A 109 2.72 -17.06 -12.19
C ALA A 109 2.56 -17.92 -10.92
N GLU A 110 3.21 -17.52 -9.82
CA GLU A 110 3.27 -18.29 -8.59
C GLU A 110 2.18 -17.85 -7.61
N LYS A 111 1.37 -18.80 -7.15
CA LYS A 111 0.25 -18.55 -6.23
C LYS A 111 0.68 -18.55 -4.77
N ILE A 112 0.42 -17.42 -4.10
CA ILE A 112 0.70 -17.23 -2.66
C ILE A 112 -0.64 -17.06 -1.92
N TYR A 113 -0.85 -17.94 -0.95
CA TYR A 113 -2.06 -17.97 -0.12
C TYR A 113 -1.85 -17.21 1.19
N ILE A 114 -2.94 -16.68 1.76
CA ILE A 114 -2.91 -16.08 3.10
C ILE A 114 -3.57 -17.03 4.10
N GLY A 115 -2.76 -17.56 5.01
CA GLY A 115 -3.21 -18.47 6.07
C GLY A 115 -3.59 -17.74 7.37
N ASN A 116 -4.21 -18.48 8.30
CA ASN A 116 -4.62 -17.96 9.62
C ASN A 116 -3.44 -17.49 10.49
N GLU A 117 -2.23 -18.00 10.24
CA GLU A 117 -1.02 -17.66 11.01
C GLU A 117 -0.45 -16.29 10.63
N PHE A 118 -0.73 -15.79 9.42
CA PHE A 118 -0.12 -14.58 8.90
C PHE A 118 -0.36 -13.33 9.78
N PRO A 119 -1.59 -13.02 10.24
CA PRO A 119 -1.80 -11.86 11.11
C PRO A 119 -1.00 -11.93 12.42
N GLU A 120 -0.91 -13.12 13.02
CA GLU A 120 -0.13 -13.37 14.22
C GLU A 120 1.34 -13.09 13.97
N GLU A 121 1.92 -13.77 12.99
CA GLU A 121 3.35 -13.68 12.68
C GLU A 121 3.76 -12.27 12.27
N PHE A 122 2.93 -11.61 11.45
CA PHE A 122 3.17 -10.24 11.04
C PHE A 122 3.20 -9.25 12.20
N THR A 123 2.30 -9.41 13.18
CA THR A 123 2.10 -8.43 14.25
C THR A 123 2.80 -8.80 15.55
N GLU A 124 3.19 -10.06 15.72
CA GLU A 124 3.68 -10.58 16.99
C GLU A 124 5.15 -11.06 16.93
N SER A 125 5.77 -11.16 15.74
CA SER A 125 7.16 -11.62 15.62
C SER A 125 8.19 -10.81 16.43
N GLU A 126 9.26 -11.47 16.87
CA GLU A 126 10.39 -10.83 17.57
C GLU A 126 11.02 -9.71 16.73
N SER A 127 11.12 -9.93 15.42
CA SER A 127 11.57 -8.90 14.46
C SER A 127 10.67 -7.67 14.50
N ARG A 128 9.35 -7.84 14.64
CA ARG A 128 8.41 -6.72 14.82
C ARG A 128 8.58 -6.05 16.19
N LYS A 129 8.85 -6.79 17.29
CA LYS A 129 9.10 -6.20 18.63
C LYS A 129 10.27 -5.23 18.64
N ALA A 130 11.30 -5.50 17.83
CA ALA A 130 12.47 -4.65 17.69
C ALA A 130 12.22 -3.38 16.83
N LEU A 131 11.13 -3.31 16.06
CA LEU A 131 10.84 -2.15 15.21
C LEU A 131 10.32 -0.97 16.02
N MET A 132 10.90 0.21 15.76
CA MET A 132 10.49 1.46 16.37
C MET A 132 10.28 2.56 15.30
N GLY A 133 9.57 3.62 15.70
CA GLY A 133 9.41 4.84 14.91
C GLY A 133 8.93 4.61 13.47
N ALA A 134 9.68 5.16 12.51
CA ALA A 134 9.32 5.13 11.10
C ALA A 134 9.25 3.71 10.51
N ASN A 135 10.09 2.78 10.96
CA ASN A 135 10.08 1.41 10.44
C ASN A 135 8.87 0.62 10.97
N ALA A 136 8.48 0.82 12.23
CA ALA A 136 7.25 0.25 12.77
C ALA A 136 6.02 0.77 12.01
N LYS A 137 5.99 2.07 11.69
CA LYS A 137 4.93 2.68 10.87
C LYS A 137 4.91 2.12 9.44
N ALA A 138 6.08 1.93 8.82
CA ALA A 138 6.19 1.33 7.50
C ALA A 138 5.70 -0.12 7.49
N LYS A 139 6.11 -0.94 8.47
CA LYS A 139 5.60 -2.32 8.63
C LYS A 139 4.08 -2.32 8.83
N ALA A 140 3.56 -1.52 9.75
CA ALA A 140 2.11 -1.48 9.98
C ALA A 140 1.33 -1.14 8.70
N ASN A 141 1.78 -0.15 7.93
CA ASN A 141 1.07 0.29 6.72
C ASN A 141 1.35 -0.57 5.49
N SER A 142 2.39 -1.41 5.47
CA SER A 142 2.53 -2.42 4.41
C SER A 142 1.40 -3.45 4.44
N ALA A 143 0.70 -3.60 5.58
CA ALA A 143 -0.50 -4.43 5.69
C ALA A 143 -1.63 -4.00 4.74
N THR A 144 -1.67 -2.75 4.27
CA THR A 144 -2.75 -2.27 3.37
C THR A 144 -2.49 -2.55 1.89
N ILE A 145 -1.32 -3.09 1.57
CA ILE A 145 -0.83 -3.30 0.20
C ILE A 145 -0.29 -4.73 -0.02
N ILE A 146 -0.74 -5.69 0.78
CA ILE A 146 -0.31 -7.10 0.68
C ILE A 146 -0.50 -7.70 -0.73
N PRO A 147 -1.67 -7.52 -1.40
CA PRO A 147 -1.86 -8.07 -2.75
C PRO A 147 -0.81 -7.57 -3.74
N GLU A 148 -0.56 -6.27 -3.73
CA GLU A 148 0.36 -5.62 -4.66
C GLU A 148 1.82 -5.96 -4.33
N LEU A 149 2.17 -6.13 -3.05
CA LEU A 149 3.49 -6.61 -2.66
C LEU A 149 3.77 -8.03 -3.16
N ILE A 150 2.78 -8.93 -3.10
CA ILE A 150 2.90 -10.27 -3.67
C ILE A 150 3.04 -10.18 -5.19
N GLN A 151 2.22 -9.35 -5.86
CA GLN A 151 2.26 -9.19 -7.31
C GLN A 151 3.65 -8.82 -7.84
N ILE A 152 4.38 -7.95 -7.14
CA ILE A 152 5.70 -7.47 -7.56
C ILE A 152 6.88 -8.27 -6.99
N ALA A 153 6.63 -9.35 -6.25
CA ALA A 153 7.67 -10.09 -5.56
C ALA A 153 8.70 -10.69 -6.53
N GLU A 154 9.99 -10.49 -6.26
CA GLU A 154 11.08 -10.91 -7.15
C GLU A 154 12.25 -11.55 -6.39
N ASN A 155 13.24 -12.04 -7.12
CA ASN A 155 14.50 -12.60 -6.59
C ASN A 155 14.30 -13.70 -5.52
N PRO A 156 13.62 -14.82 -5.86
CA PRO A 156 13.36 -15.91 -4.91
C PRO A 156 14.65 -16.47 -4.32
N GLN A 157 14.72 -16.52 -2.99
CA GLN A 157 15.79 -17.15 -2.22
C GLN A 157 15.22 -18.32 -1.43
N TYR A 158 15.63 -19.54 -1.78
CA TYR A 158 15.20 -20.76 -1.11
C TYR A 158 16.08 -21.08 0.10
N GLU A 159 15.45 -21.55 1.18
CA GLU A 159 16.13 -22.13 2.34
C GLU A 159 15.41 -23.40 2.80
N LYS A 160 16.15 -24.50 2.98
CA LYS A 160 15.60 -25.73 3.54
C LYS A 160 15.13 -25.47 4.98
N ASN A 161 13.97 -26.01 5.34
CA ASN A 161 13.53 -25.95 6.72
C ASN A 161 14.48 -26.77 7.60
N ARG A 162 15.08 -26.11 8.60
CA ARG A 162 16.01 -26.70 9.57
C ARG A 162 15.31 -27.07 10.88
N ASP A 163 14.02 -26.76 11.00
CA ASP A 163 13.21 -27.12 12.16
C ASP A 163 12.72 -28.57 12.03
N GLU A 164 13.62 -29.52 12.32
CA GLU A 164 13.39 -30.96 12.14
C GLU A 164 12.43 -31.56 13.18
N ALA A 165 12.20 -30.88 14.31
CA ALA A 165 11.37 -31.35 15.43
C ALA A 165 10.39 -30.30 16.01
N GLY A 166 10.33 -29.08 15.47
CA GLY A 166 9.57 -27.98 16.06
C GLY A 166 8.27 -27.59 15.36
N LYS A 167 7.82 -26.37 15.65
CA LYS A 167 6.45 -25.88 15.40
C LYS A 167 6.11 -25.76 13.91
N HIS A 168 7.11 -25.74 13.02
CA HIS A 168 6.92 -25.43 11.60
C HIS A 168 7.05 -26.62 10.64
N ILE A 169 7.17 -27.85 11.13
CA ILE A 169 7.32 -29.07 10.30
C ILE A 169 6.24 -29.18 9.22
N LYS A 170 4.97 -28.94 9.56
CA LYS A 170 3.85 -29.06 8.61
C LYS A 170 3.73 -27.85 7.70
N ASN A 171 4.04 -26.67 8.22
CA ASN A 171 3.82 -25.39 7.56
C ASN A 171 4.94 -25.04 6.59
N ALA A 172 6.18 -25.48 6.86
CA ALA A 172 7.33 -25.26 5.99
C ALA A 172 8.02 -26.57 5.60
N LYS A 173 7.28 -27.67 5.46
CA LYS A 173 7.82 -29.00 5.09
C LYS A 173 8.74 -28.93 3.88
N ASN A 174 8.35 -28.14 2.88
CA ASN A 174 9.08 -28.02 1.62
C ASN A 174 10.04 -26.83 1.61
N GLY A 175 10.28 -26.21 2.77
CA GLY A 175 11.22 -25.10 2.98
C GLY A 175 10.57 -23.73 2.96
N TRP A 176 11.44 -22.73 2.96
CA TRP A 176 11.13 -21.31 3.03
C TRP A 176 11.62 -20.60 1.78
N TYR A 177 10.86 -19.59 1.37
CA TYR A 177 11.21 -18.71 0.27
C TYR A 177 11.22 -17.28 0.77
N ARG A 178 12.20 -16.49 0.33
CA ARG A 178 12.21 -15.05 0.53
C ARG A 178 12.18 -14.35 -0.82
N TYR A 179 11.30 -13.38 -0.96
CA TYR A 179 11.19 -12.55 -2.15
C TYR A 179 11.44 -11.10 -1.77
N ASP A 180 12.21 -10.41 -2.59
CA ASP A 180 12.48 -9.00 -2.43
C ASP A 180 11.28 -8.19 -2.95
N VAL A 181 10.92 -7.15 -2.20
CA VAL A 181 9.84 -6.21 -2.55
C VAL A 181 10.22 -4.79 -2.15
N ARG A 182 9.63 -3.80 -2.82
CA ARG A 182 9.79 -2.39 -2.50
C ARG A 182 8.44 -1.69 -2.40
N PHE A 183 8.33 -0.77 -1.45
CA PHE A 183 7.16 0.08 -1.30
C PHE A 183 7.50 1.48 -0.85
N ALA A 184 6.63 2.42 -1.18
CA ALA A 184 6.78 3.84 -0.92
C ALA A 184 5.76 4.29 0.13
N MET A 185 6.25 4.81 1.24
CA MET A 185 5.45 5.44 2.28
C MET A 185 5.36 6.95 2.03
N PRO A 186 4.16 7.54 1.91
CA PRO A 186 4.02 8.98 1.76
C PRO A 186 4.42 9.69 3.06
N VAL A 187 5.02 10.85 2.91
CA VAL A 187 5.38 11.77 3.99
C VAL A 187 4.58 13.03 3.78
N TYR A 188 3.74 13.35 4.76
CA TYR A 188 2.93 14.55 4.78
C TYR A 188 3.54 15.57 5.73
N ASP A 189 3.51 16.83 5.34
CA ASP A 189 3.63 17.98 6.23
C ASP A 189 2.24 18.60 6.34
N GLU A 190 1.70 18.61 7.55
CA GLU A 190 0.28 18.81 7.83
C GLU A 190 -0.60 17.87 6.99
N GLU A 191 -1.14 18.35 5.86
CA GLU A 191 -1.97 17.59 4.92
C GLU A 191 -1.37 17.54 3.51
N ILE A 192 -0.22 18.18 3.28
CA ILE A 192 0.44 18.29 1.99
C ILE A 192 1.43 17.13 1.85
N LEU A 193 1.30 16.35 0.77
CA LEU A 193 2.27 15.31 0.43
C LEU A 193 3.59 15.99 0.03
N VAL A 194 4.64 15.80 0.82
CA VAL A 194 5.96 16.40 0.58
C VAL A 194 6.88 15.47 -0.20
N ARG A 195 6.87 14.18 0.12
CA ARG A 195 7.73 13.18 -0.53
C ARG A 195 7.25 11.75 -0.26
N TYR A 196 7.92 10.79 -0.88
CA TYR A 196 7.83 9.37 -0.52
C TYR A 196 9.15 8.87 0.07
N ASN A 197 9.07 8.11 1.14
CA ASN A 197 10.19 7.30 1.65
C ASN A 197 10.06 5.89 1.06
N ILE A 198 11.05 5.45 0.30
CA ILE A 198 11.09 4.09 -0.26
C ILE A 198 11.67 3.13 0.78
N TYR A 199 11.07 1.94 0.88
CA TYR A 199 11.50 0.85 1.76
C TYR A 199 11.74 -0.40 0.94
N LYS A 200 12.83 -1.11 1.26
CA LYS A 200 13.03 -2.51 0.87
C LYS A 200 12.48 -3.41 1.97
N ALA A 201 11.90 -4.53 1.58
CA ALA A 201 11.48 -5.57 2.50
C ALA A 201 11.62 -6.95 1.85
N LYS A 202 11.45 -8.00 2.66
CA LYS A 202 11.40 -9.37 2.18
C LYS A 202 10.07 -10.01 2.57
N LEU A 203 9.34 -10.56 1.61
CA LEU A 203 8.24 -11.47 1.92
C LEU A 203 8.84 -12.79 2.35
N LEU A 204 8.45 -13.31 3.52
CA LEU A 204 8.78 -14.65 3.96
C LEU A 204 7.60 -15.57 3.64
N ILE A 205 7.86 -16.63 2.88
CA ILE A 205 6.85 -17.54 2.38
C ILE A 205 7.20 -18.96 2.81
N ASN A 206 6.28 -19.64 3.48
CA ASN A 206 6.42 -21.05 3.84
C ASN A 206 5.81 -21.93 2.74
N HIS A 207 6.53 -22.98 2.35
CA HIS A 207 6.02 -24.01 1.45
C HIS A 207 5.54 -25.20 2.27
N ALA A 208 4.22 -25.29 2.43
CA ALA A 208 3.58 -26.25 3.29
C ALA A 208 3.54 -27.66 2.70
N SER A 209 3.29 -28.62 3.57
CA SER A 209 3.19 -30.05 3.21
C SER A 209 2.11 -30.38 2.17
N ASN A 210 1.10 -29.52 2.02
CA ASN A 210 0.05 -29.63 0.99
C ASN A 210 0.48 -29.09 -0.39
N GLY A 211 1.74 -28.70 -0.56
CA GLY A 211 2.29 -28.16 -1.80
C GLY A 211 1.96 -26.68 -2.05
N LYS A 212 1.23 -26.01 -1.15
CA LYS A 212 0.88 -24.59 -1.28
C LYS A 212 1.91 -23.71 -0.57
N LYS A 213 2.10 -22.52 -1.13
CA LYS A 213 2.95 -21.46 -0.57
C LYS A 213 2.09 -20.44 0.15
N TYR A 214 2.44 -20.12 1.39
CA TYR A 214 1.70 -19.16 2.20
C TYR A 214 2.59 -17.98 2.59
N LEU A 215 2.04 -16.77 2.57
CA LEU A 215 2.73 -15.62 3.15
C LEU A 215 2.77 -15.79 4.68
N TYR A 216 3.97 -15.77 5.24
CA TYR A 216 4.22 -16.00 6.66
C TYR A 216 4.52 -14.71 7.43
N ASP A 217 5.44 -13.87 6.94
CA ASP A 217 5.74 -12.55 7.52
C ASP A 217 6.30 -11.61 6.43
N ILE A 218 6.40 -10.32 6.74
CA ILE A 218 7.21 -9.35 6.02
C ILE A 218 8.39 -8.94 6.91
N LEU A 219 9.58 -9.27 6.44
CA LEU A 219 10.85 -9.13 7.14
C LEU A 219 11.69 -7.99 6.58
N SER A 220 12.72 -7.64 7.35
CA SER A 220 13.84 -6.79 6.91
C SER A 220 13.42 -5.44 6.31
N ILE A 221 12.34 -4.85 6.82
CA ILE A 221 11.85 -3.54 6.37
C ILE A 221 12.88 -2.46 6.70
N LYS A 222 13.53 -1.93 5.67
CA LYS A 222 14.58 -0.93 5.77
C LYS A 222 14.31 0.20 4.80
N LYS A 223 14.35 1.44 5.30
CA LYS A 223 14.27 2.63 4.46
C LYS A 223 15.49 2.67 3.54
N GLU A 224 15.27 2.93 2.26
CA GLU A 224 16.36 3.27 1.35
C GLU A 224 16.87 4.66 1.69
N THR A 225 18.15 4.76 2.01
CA THR A 225 18.81 6.05 2.16
C THR A 225 19.11 6.57 0.76
N SER A 226 18.53 7.73 0.41
CA SER A 226 19.07 8.54 -0.68
C SER A 226 20.52 8.83 -0.31
N LYS A 227 21.48 8.29 -1.07
CA LYS A 227 22.82 8.90 -1.05
C LYS A 227 22.60 10.37 -1.41
N PRO A 228 23.10 11.35 -0.65
CA PRO A 228 23.18 12.70 -1.18
C PRO A 228 23.95 12.58 -2.51
N GLN A 229 23.44 13.19 -3.58
CA GLN A 229 24.25 13.40 -4.77
C GLN A 229 25.53 14.10 -4.29
N GLN A 230 26.67 13.41 -4.42
CA GLN A 230 27.99 14.02 -4.24
C GLN A 230 28.23 15.00 -5.37
#